data_AF-A0A959KS22-F1
#
_entry.id   AF-A0A959KS22-F1
#
_cell.length_a   1.000
_cell.length_b   1.000
_cell.length_c   1.000
_cell.angle_alpha   90.00
_cell.angle_beta   90.00
_cell.angle_gamma   90.00
#
_symmetry.space_group_name_H-M   'P 1'
#
loop_
_entity.id
_entity.type
_entity.pdbx_description
1 polymer ?
#
loop_
_entity_poly.entity_id
_entity_poly.type
_entity_poly.pdbx_seq_one_letter_code
_entity_poly.pdbx_strand_id
1 'polypeptide(L)' 'MVMAAPKGNQFWRVRSTHGRKPIFATPEDMWDACEQYFQWVEKNPLKEAKAFAYQGGVTIKSLPKMRAMTIHGLCI' A
#
# COMPACT_ATOMS: atom_id res chain seq x y z
N MET A 1 -15.04 19.24 3.81
CA MET A 1 -13.58 19.09 4.02
C MET A 1 -13.20 17.66 3.67
N VAL A 2 -12.53 17.45 2.53
CA VAL A 2 -12.08 16.10 2.13
C VAL A 2 -10.89 15.75 3.01
N MET A 3 -11.10 14.84 3.97
CA MET A 3 -10.02 14.30 4.81
C MET A 3 -9.08 13.50 3.91
N ALA A 4 -7.97 14.12 3.53
CA ALA A 4 -6.89 13.48 2.81
C ALA A 4 -6.35 12.29 3.61
N ALA A 5 -5.91 11.26 2.87
CA ALA A 5 -5.34 10.04 3.43
C ALA A 5 -4.28 10.33 4.51
N PRO A 6 -4.20 9.53 5.58
CA PRO A 6 -3.32 9.78 6.72
C PRO A 6 -1.85 10.02 6.29
N LYS A 7 -1.19 11.01 6.91
CA LYS A 7 0.24 11.32 6.71
C LYS A 7 1.06 10.04 6.90
N GLY A 8 1.61 9.52 5.80
CA GLY A 8 2.34 8.24 5.77
C GLY A 8 1.81 7.24 4.73
N ASN A 9 0.63 7.46 4.15
CA ASN A 9 0.10 6.59 3.09
C ASN A 9 0.73 6.93 1.73
N GLN A 10 2.06 6.88 1.63
CA GLN A 10 2.83 7.28 0.46
C GLN A 10 2.92 6.15 -0.58
N PHE A 11 1.78 5.54 -0.93
CA PHE A 11 1.76 4.46 -1.91
C PHE A 11 2.29 4.92 -3.28
N TRP A 12 2.12 6.21 -3.63
CA TRP A 12 2.69 6.84 -4.82
C TRP A 12 4.22 6.96 -4.82
N ARG A 13 4.90 6.76 -3.68
CA ARG A 13 6.37 6.63 -3.62
C ARG A 13 6.85 5.21 -3.90
N VAL A 14 5.94 4.24 -3.93
CA VAL A 14 6.23 2.84 -4.22
C VAL A 14 6.16 2.65 -5.73
N ARG A 15 7.01 3.40 -6.39
CA ARG A 15 7.34 3.17 -7.79
C ARG A 15 8.48 2.16 -7.77
N SER A 16 8.38 1.04 -8.49
CA SER A 16 9.48 0.07 -8.51
C SER A 16 10.73 0.63 -9.20
N THR A 17 10.58 1.71 -10.00
CA THR A 17 11.68 2.39 -10.67
C THR A 17 11.48 3.92 -10.71
N HIS A 18 12.50 4.68 -10.31
CA HIS A 18 12.60 6.11 -10.63
C HIS A 18 13.19 6.24 -12.04
N GLY A 19 12.35 6.31 -13.08
CA GLY A 19 12.84 6.47 -14.46
C GLY A 19 11.88 6.05 -15.56
N ARG A 20 12.43 5.91 -16.78
CA ARG A 20 11.75 5.45 -18.01
C ARG A 20 10.94 4.18 -17.74
N LYS A 21 9.77 4.03 -18.38
CA LYS A 21 8.95 2.81 -18.33
C LYS A 21 9.86 1.57 -18.46
N PRO A 22 9.80 0.59 -17.53
CA PRO A 22 10.58 -0.62 -17.66
C PRO A 22 10.23 -1.27 -19.01
N ILE A 23 11.24 -1.46 -19.84
CA ILE A 23 11.12 -2.28 -21.04
C ILE A 23 11.42 -3.69 -20.56
N PHE A 24 10.37 -4.47 -20.32
CA PHE A 24 10.53 -5.88 -19.98
C PHE A 24 11.13 -6.58 -21.20
N ALA A 25 12.33 -7.14 -21.04
CA ALA A 25 13.01 -7.84 -22.13
C ALA A 25 12.46 -9.26 -22.29
N THR A 26 12.00 -9.85 -21.17
CA THR A 26 11.45 -11.20 -21.11
C THR A 26 10.14 -11.25 -20.32
N PRO A 27 9.28 -12.26 -20.55
CA PRO A 27 8.09 -12.50 -19.74
C PRO A 27 8.39 -12.69 -18.24
N GLU A 28 9.54 -13.27 -17.91
CA GLU A 28 10.00 -13.50 -16.55
C GLU A 28 10.26 -12.18 -15.81
N ASP A 29 10.89 -11.20 -16.48
CA ASP A 29 11.11 -9.86 -15.91
C ASP A 29 9.80 -9.16 -15.52
N MET A 30 8.74 -9.38 -16.31
CA MET A 30 7.41 -8.84 -16.04
C MET A 30 6.77 -9.54 -14.84
N TRP A 31 6.92 -10.86 -14.76
CA TRP A 31 6.41 -11.65 -13.65
C TRP A 31 7.07 -11.27 -12.32
N ASP A 32 8.40 -11.15 -12.30
CA ASP A 32 9.16 -10.75 -11.11
C ASP A 32 8.74 -9.36 -10.61
N ALA A 33 8.49 -8.42 -11.53
CA ALA A 33 7.96 -7.11 -11.17
C ALA A 33 6.54 -7.18 -10.58
N CYS A 34 5.69 -8.08 -11.10
CA CYS A 34 4.36 -8.32 -10.53
C CYS A 34 4.45 -8.93 -9.11
N GLU A 35 5.32 -9.93 -8.91
CA GLU A 35 5.51 -10.54 -7.59
C GLU A 35 6.00 -9.53 -6.55
N GLN A 36 6.91 -8.63 -6.93
CA GLN A 36 7.36 -7.54 -6.06
C GLN A 36 6.20 -6.63 -5.62
N TYR A 37 5.28 -6.31 -6.54
CA TYR A 37 4.06 -5.56 -6.20
C TYR A 37 3.16 -6.36 -5.24
N PHE A 38 2.94 -7.65 -5.48
CA PHE A 38 2.12 -8.48 -4.60
C PHE A 38 2.66 -8.54 -3.17
N GLN A 39 3.97 -8.83 -3.04
CA GLN A 39 4.64 -8.83 -1.74
C GLN A 39 4.58 -7.46 -1.05
N TRP A 40 4.65 -6.38 -1.83
CA TRP A 40 4.49 -5.04 -1.27
C TRP A 40 3.08 -4.79 -0.73
N VAL A 41 2.04 -5.21 -1.45
CA VAL A 41 0.65 -5.09 -1.01
C VAL A 41 0.43 -5.84 0.30
N GLU A 42 0.94 -7.06 0.42
CA GLU A 42 0.85 -7.87 1.64
C GLU A 42 1.58 -7.23 2.84
N LYS A 43 2.81 -6.73 2.61
CA LYS A 43 3.61 -6.08 3.66
C LYS A 43 3.06 -4.72 4.10
N ASN A 44 2.15 -4.12 3.32
CA ASN A 44 1.61 -2.79 3.58
C ASN A 44 0.08 -2.81 3.66
N PRO A 45 -0.50 -3.37 4.74
CA PRO A 45 -1.95 -3.35 4.94
C PRO A 45 -2.47 -1.92 5.13
N LEU A 46 -3.75 -1.72 4.80
CA LEU A 46 -4.47 -0.50 5.19
C LEU A 46 -4.61 -0.46 6.70
N LYS A 47 -4.57 0.73 7.29
CA LYS A 47 -4.64 0.91 8.74
C LYS A 47 -5.95 1.60 9.10
N GLU A 48 -6.82 0.89 9.80
CA GLU A 48 -8.05 1.42 10.35
C GLU A 48 -7.79 1.86 11.80
N ALA A 49 -8.05 3.13 12.13
CA ALA A 49 -7.93 3.62 13.49
C ALA A 49 -9.25 3.34 14.24
N LYS A 50 -9.18 2.48 15.27
CA LYS A 50 -10.34 2.16 16.11
C LYS A 50 -10.08 2.64 17.54
N ALA A 51 -10.99 3.46 18.05
CA ALA A 51 -10.96 3.94 19.43
C ALA A 51 -11.59 2.90 20.35
N PHE A 52 -10.90 2.59 21.44
CA PHE A 52 -11.36 1.75 22.52
C PHE A 52 -11.40 2.60 23.80
N ALA A 53 -12.56 2.73 24.41
CA ALA A 53 -12.71 3.43 25.68
C ALA A 53 -12.82 2.41 26.82
N TYR A 54 -11.95 2.53 27.83
CA TYR A 54 -12.00 1.70 29.03
C TYR A 54 -11.65 2.55 30.25
N GLN A 55 -12.52 2.52 31.28
CA GLN A 55 -12.35 3.26 32.55
C GLN A 55 -11.99 4.75 32.39
N GLY A 56 -12.64 5.45 31.45
CA GLY A 56 -12.42 6.89 31.22
C GLY A 56 -11.19 7.23 30.37
N GLY A 57 -10.35 6.26 30.01
CA GLY A 57 -9.27 6.42 29.04
C GLY A 57 -9.68 5.98 27.63
N VAL A 58 -9.41 6.82 26.63
CA VAL A 58 -9.61 6.48 25.21
C VAL A 58 -8.27 6.11 24.59
N THR A 59 -8.14 4.86 24.13
CA THR A 59 -6.97 4.36 23.39
C THR A 59 -7.32 4.18 21.92
N ILE A 60 -6.59 4.85 21.03
CA ILE A 60 -6.73 4.63 19.58
C ILE A 60 -5.71 3.57 19.17
N LYS A 61 -6.19 2.42 18.68
CA LYS A 61 -5.33 1.38 18.10
C LYS A 61 -5.49 1.35 16.59
N SER A 62 -4.39 1.09 15.90
CA SER A 62 -4.38 0.85 14.46
C SER A 62 -4.57 -0.64 14.19
N LEU A 63 -5.62 -1.00 13.46
CA LEU A 63 -5.92 -2.36 13.02
C LEU A 63 -5.55 -2.51 11.55
N PRO A 64 -4.71 -3.49 11.17
CA PRO A 64 -4.42 -3.76 9.78
C PRO A 64 -5.66 -4.35 9.08
N LYS A 65 -5.90 -3.89 7.85
CA LYS A 65 -6.94 -4.34 6.94
C LYS A 65 -6.29 -4.70 5.61
N MET A 66 -6.83 -5.72 4.94
CA MET A 66 -6.35 -6.13 3.62
C MET A 66 -6.36 -4.95 2.64
N ARG A 67 -5.27 -4.78 1.91
CA ARG A 67 -5.18 -3.81 0.82
C ARG A 67 -5.56 -4.52 -0.48
N ALA A 68 -6.55 -4.00 -1.19
CA ALA A 68 -6.94 -4.53 -2.49
C ALA A 68 -5.84 -4.28 -3.53
N MET A 69 -5.46 -5.34 -4.25
CA MET A 69 -4.59 -5.23 -5.43
C MET A 69 -5.38 -4.61 -6.59
N THR A 70 -4.73 -3.76 -7.39
CA THR A 70 -5.37 -3.15 -8.57
C THR A 70 -4.38 -3.06 -9.72
N ILE A 71 -4.86 -3.19 -10.96
CA ILE A 71 -4.04 -3.02 -12.17
C ILE A 71 -3.43 -1.61 -12.20
N HIS A 72 -4.18 -0.60 -11.78
CA HIS A 72 -3.67 0.77 -11.70
C HIS A 72 -2.50 0.88 -10.71
N GLY A 73 -2.58 0.23 -9.54
CA GLY A 73 -1.50 0.21 -8.57
C GLY A 73 -0.27 -0.59 -9.03
N LEU A 74 -0.47 -1.64 -9.83
CA LEU A 74 0.61 -2.42 -10.43
C LEU A 74 1.39 -1.62 -11.49
N CYS A 75 0.73 -0.72 -12.21
CA CYS A 75 1.29 0.01 -13.35
C CYS A 75 1.71 1.47 -13.04
N ILE A 76 1.95 1.82 -11.77
CA ILE A 76 2.39 3.17 -11.30
C ILE A 76 3.92 3.35 -11.42
#